data_AF-A0A961R928-F1
#
_entry.id   AF-A0A961R928-F1
#
_cell.length_a   1.000
_cell.length_b   1.000
_cell.length_c   1.000
_cell.angle_alpha   90.00
_cell.angle_beta   90.00
_cell.angle_gamma   90.00
#
_symmetry.space_group_name_H-M   'P 1'
#
loop_
_entity.id
_entity.type
_entity.pdbx_description
1 polymer ?
#
loop_
_entity_poly.entity_id
_entity_poly.type
_entity_poly.pdbx_seq_one_letter_code
_entity_poly.pdbx_strand_id
1 'polypeptide(L)' 'MEELLRFLHVIGATVLFGTGAGIAFFMVMAHRTRDPALIAHVAGTVVVADFLFTATAVVAQPVTGIWLALET' A
#
# COMPACT_ATOMS: atom_id res chain seq x y z
N MET A 1 -9.28 23.76 4.46
CA MET A 1 -8.41 22.71 5.00
C MET A 1 -8.83 21.37 4.42
N GLU A 2 -10.13 21.13 4.31
CA GLU A 2 -10.79 20.08 3.50
C GLU A 2 -10.11 19.69 2.17
N GLU A 3 -9.81 20.64 1.27
CA GLU A 3 -9.19 20.30 -0.03
C GLU A 3 -7.83 19.60 0.13
N LEU A 4 -7.02 20.03 1.11
CA LEU A 4 -5.72 19.43 1.40
C LEU A 4 -5.89 18.02 1.99
N LEU A 5 -6.85 17.83 2.90
CA LEU A 5 -7.14 16.53 3.50
C LEU A 5 -7.67 15.54 2.48
N ARG A 6 -8.60 15.97 1.62
CA ARG A 6 -9.12 15.16 0.51
C ARG A 6 -8.01 14.80 -0.48
N PHE A 7 -7.12 15.74 -0.79
CA PHE A 7 -5.96 15.49 -1.64
C PHE A 7 -5.04 14.43 -1.01
N LEU A 8 -4.64 14.59 0.25
CA LEU A 8 -3.81 13.62 0.97
C LEU A 8 -4.45 12.24 1.05
N HIS A 9 -5.77 12.18 1.29
CA HIS A 9 -6.51 10.94 1.39
C HIS A 9 -6.53 10.19 0.05
N VAL A 10 -6.87 10.89 -1.06
CA VAL A 10 -6.94 10.29 -2.40
C VAL A 10 -5.56 9.87 -2.89
N ILE A 11 -4.53 10.69 -2.69
CA ILE A 11 -3.15 10.33 -3.05
C ILE A 11 -2.64 9.16 -2.21
N GLY A 12 -2.93 9.14 -0.90
CA GLY A 12 -2.58 7.99 -0.06
C GLY A 12 -3.24 6.70 -0.55
N ALA A 13 -4.51 6.76 -0.95
CA ALA A 13 -5.23 5.62 -1.48
C ALA A 13 -4.67 5.15 -2.84
N THR A 14 -4.32 6.06 -3.75
CA THR A 14 -3.73 5.68 -5.05
C THR A 14 -2.33 5.10 -4.90
N VAL A 15 -1.51 5.61 -3.97
CA VAL A 15 -0.20 5.04 -3.66
C VAL A 15 -0.35 3.63 -3.08
N LEU A 16 -1.25 3.43 -2.11
CA LEU A 16 -1.49 2.10 -1.53
C LEU A 16 -1.97 1.10 -2.58
N PHE A 17 -2.89 1.52 -3.45
CA PHE A 17 -3.39 0.67 -4.53
C PHE A 17 -2.30 0.33 -5.55
N GLY A 18 -1.55 1.33 -6.02
CA GLY A 18 -0.49 1.13 -7.01
C GLY A 18 0.66 0.27 -6.50
N THR A 19 1.07 0.47 -5.25
CA THR A 19 2.11 -0.35 -4.60
C THR A 19 1.63 -1.78 -4.39
N GLY A 20 0.41 -1.99 -3.89
CA GLY A 20 -0.18 -3.33 -3.76
C GLY A 20 -0.26 -4.09 -5.09
N ALA A 21 -0.66 -3.41 -6.17
CA ALA A 21 -0.71 -4.01 -7.51
C ALA A 21 0.69 -4.41 -8.02
N GLY A 22 1.71 -3.56 -7.82
CA GLY A 22 3.09 -3.85 -8.21
C GLY A 22 3.69 -5.03 -7.44
N ILE A 23 3.47 -5.07 -6.12
CA ILE A 23 3.92 -6.15 -5.24
C ILE A 23 3.27 -7.49 -5.65
N ALA A 24 1.95 -7.49 -5.90
CA ALA A 24 1.24 -8.67 -6.40
C ALA A 24 1.79 -9.16 -7.75
N PHE A 25 2.10 -8.25 -8.67
CA PHE A 25 2.73 -8.59 -9.95
C PHE A 25 4.08 -9.28 -9.76
N PHE A 26 4.97 -8.74 -8.93
CA PHE A 26 6.27 -9.35 -8.66
C PHE A 26 6.12 -10.74 -8.04
N MET A 27 5.15 -10.91 -7.14
CA MET A 27 4.90 -12.21 -6.51
C MET A 27 4.40 -13.24 -7.53
N VAL A 28 3.50 -12.86 -8.45
CA VAL A 28 3.06 -13.73 -9.56
C VAL A 28 4.22 -14.09 -10.48
N MET A 29 5.08 -13.12 -10.82
CA MET A 29 6.24 -13.35 -11.67
C MET A 29 7.25 -14.30 -11.02
N ALA A 30 7.52 -14.14 -9.73
CA ALA A 30 8.36 -15.06 -8.97
C ALA A 30 7.72 -16.45 -8.90
N HIS A 31 6.41 -16.56 -8.68
CA HIS A 31 5.73 -17.86 -8.62
C HIS A 31 5.78 -18.63 -9.94
N ARG A 32 5.79 -17.92 -11.08
CA ARG A 32 5.91 -18.51 -12.41
C ARG A 32 7.27 -19.16 -12.68
N THR A 33 8.33 -18.78 -11.96
CA THR A 33 9.66 -19.40 -12.12
C THR A 33 9.69 -20.83 -11.59
N ARG A 34 8.77 -21.18 -10.67
CA ARG A 34 8.75 -22.44 -9.91
C ARG A 34 10.04 -22.71 -9.13
N ASP A 35 10.84 -21.68 -8.88
CA ASP A 35 12.04 -21.74 -8.06
C ASP A 35 11.72 -21.25 -6.63
N PRO A 36 11.72 -22.16 -5.63
CA PRO A 36 11.43 -21.79 -4.24
C PRO A 36 12.37 -20.74 -3.67
N ALA A 37 13.64 -20.69 -4.10
CA ALA A 37 14.61 -19.73 -3.59
C ALA A 37 14.28 -18.30 -4.05
N LEU A 38 13.94 -18.13 -5.34
CA LEU A 38 13.49 -16.85 -5.88
C LEU A 38 12.15 -16.41 -5.28
N ILE A 39 11.20 -17.34 -5.12
CA ILE A 39 9.92 -17.06 -4.49
C ILE A 39 10.12 -16.54 -3.06
N ALA A 40 10.96 -17.21 -2.26
CA ALA A 40 11.23 -16.81 -0.89
C ALA A 40 11.92 -15.44 -0.81
N HIS A 41 12.87 -15.15 -1.70
CA HIS A 41 13.57 -13.86 -1.73
C HIS A 41 12.62 -12.71 -2.10
N VAL A 42 11.78 -12.90 -3.12
CA VAL A 42 10.78 -11.90 -3.53
C VAL A 42 9.74 -11.72 -2.44
N ALA A 43 9.24 -12.81 -1.84
CA ALA A 43 8.30 -12.76 -0.73
C ALA A 43 8.86 -11.99 0.49
N GLY A 44 10.14 -12.14 0.80
CA GLY A 44 10.79 -11.36 1.86
C GLY A 44 10.74 -9.86 1.59
N THR A 45 11.02 -9.46 0.35
CA THR A 45 10.92 -8.04 -0.08
C THR A 45 9.47 -7.54 -0.05
N VAL A 46 8.53 -8.36 -0.51
CA VAL A 46 7.09 -8.09 -0.49
C VAL A 46 6.60 -7.81 0.93
N VAL A 47 6.97 -8.63 1.92
CA VAL A 47 6.54 -8.44 3.32
C VAL A 47 7.01 -7.08 3.88
N VAL A 48 8.25 -6.69 3.59
CA VAL A 48 8.78 -5.39 4.03
C VAL A 48 8.02 -4.25 3.36
N ALA A 49 7.76 -4.35 2.05
CA ALA A 49 7.02 -3.34 1.32
C ALA A 49 5.57 -3.21 1.83
N ASP A 50 4.86 -4.33 1.99
CA ASP A 50 3.49 -4.37 2.51
C ASP A 50 3.40 -3.77 3.91
N PHE A 51 4.36 -4.08 4.80
CA PHE A 51 4.41 -3.49 6.14
C PHE A 51 4.53 -1.96 6.07
N LEU A 52 5.48 -1.44 5.27
CA LEU A 52 5.69 0.00 5.15
C LEU A 52 4.47 0.73 4.60
N PHE A 53 3.85 0.22 3.53
CA PHE A 53 2.71 0.91 2.91
C PHE A 53 1.41 0.70 3.67
N THR A 54 1.13 -0.53 4.11
CA THR A 54 -0.13 -0.85 4.80
C THR A 54 -0.16 -0.27 6.20
N ALA A 55 0.91 -0.38 6.99
CA ALA A 55 0.93 0.18 8.34
C ALA A 55 0.82 1.71 8.31
N THR A 56 1.51 2.36 7.37
CA THR A 56 1.41 3.81 7.19
C THR A 56 0.00 4.21 6.76
N ALA A 57 -0.61 3.49 5.82
CA ALA A 57 -1.98 3.77 5.37
C ALA A 57 -3.03 3.51 6.46
N VAL A 58 -2.87 2.46 7.27
CA VAL A 58 -3.75 2.16 8.41
C VAL A 58 -3.79 3.30 9.42
N VAL A 59 -2.71 4.07 9.58
CA VAL A 59 -2.70 5.24 10.45
C VAL A 59 -3.18 6.49 9.70
N ALA A 60 -2.63 6.76 8.51
CA ALA A 60 -2.89 8.00 7.79
C ALA A 60 -4.31 8.09 7.20
N GLN A 61 -4.89 6.98 6.72
CA GLN A 61 -6.19 6.97 6.07
C GLN A 61 -7.35 7.23 7.05
N PRO A 62 -7.41 6.60 8.25
CA PRO A 62 -8.45 6.93 9.23
C PRO A 62 -8.32 8.33 9.80
N VAL A 63 -7.08 8.80 10.06
CA VAL A 63 -6.86 10.16 10.59
C VAL A 63 -7.35 11.20 9.59
N THR A 64 -6.99 11.08 8.32
CA THR A 64 -7.46 12.00 7.26
C THR A 64 -8.96 11.87 7.00
N GLY A 65 -9.51 10.66 7.03
CA GLY A 65 -10.93 10.40 6.80
C GLY A 65 -11.84 10.90 7.93
N ILE A 66 -11.47 10.67 9.19
CA ILE A 66 -12.22 11.17 10.36
C ILE A 66 -12.18 12.68 10.42
N TRP A 67 -11.01 13.29 10.17
CA TRP A 67 -10.92 14.75 10.15
C TRP A 67 -11.79 15.37 9.06
N LEU A 68 -11.80 14.78 7.86
CA LEU A 68 -12.68 15.22 6.78
C LEU A 68 -14.17 15.08 7.15
N ALA A 69 -14.55 13.97 7.79
CA ALA A 69 -15.94 13.73 8.21
C ALA A 69 -16.42 14.66 9.34
N LEU A 70 -15.50 15.28 10.09
CA LEU A 70 -15.81 16.24 11.16
C LEU A 70 -15.78 17.70 10.68
N GLU A 71 -15.11 18.00 9.55
CA GLU A 71 -15.12 19.34 8.93
C GLU A 71 -16.37 19.61 8.08
N THR A 72 -17.09 18.55 7.63
CA THR A 72 -18.35 18.62 6.88
C THR A 72 -19.58 18.62 7.79
#